data_AF-A8UF59-F1
#
_entry.id   AF-A8UF59-F1
#
_cell.length_a   1.000
_cell.length_b   1.000
_cell.length_c   1.000
_cell.angle_alpha   90.00
_cell.angle_beta   90.00
_cell.angle_gamma   90.00
#
_symmetry.space_group_name_H-M   'P 1'
#
loop_
_entity.id
_entity.type
_entity.pdbx_description
1 polymer ?
#
loop_
_entity_poly.entity_id
_entity_poly.type
_entity_poly.pdbx_seq_one_letter_code
_entity_poly.pdbx_strand_id
1 'polypeptide(L)'
;MKFKFLCIILLFCCISFSQNSENITTIETVEILNNNKKEAIFYFKNNWKVLREKAVEKGYVFSFQLMETTFNEETPFHLLLVTTYSNKEQYENREAHFSELIKASGGLKLLNDKKPAEFRKSVFSVEGAKHLK
;
A
#
# COMPACT_ATOMS: atom_id res chain seq x y z
N MET A 1 -43.93 21.93 19.14
CA MET A 1 -43.44 21.40 17.84
C MET A 1 -41.94 21.62 17.62
N LYS A 2 -41.34 22.75 18.02
CA LYS A 2 -39.91 23.06 17.83
C LYS A 2 -38.93 22.09 18.54
N PHE A 3 -39.26 21.62 19.75
CA PHE A 3 -38.41 20.65 20.48
C PHE A 3 -38.39 19.25 19.87
N LYS A 4 -39.48 18.79 19.24
CA LYS A 4 -39.53 17.48 18.56
C LYS A 4 -38.63 17.46 17.31
N PHE A 5 -38.53 18.59 16.60
CA PHE A 5 -37.64 18.74 15.45
C PHE A 5 -36.16 18.74 15.85
N LEU A 6 -35.82 19.35 16.99
CA LEU A 6 -34.46 19.37 17.52
C LEU A 6 -33.95 17.97 17.88
N CYS A 7 -34.80 17.12 18.48
CA CYS A 7 -34.42 15.74 18.80
C CYS A 7 -34.16 14.88 17.56
N ILE A 8 -34.90 15.10 16.45
CA ILE A 8 -34.71 14.38 15.19
C ILE A 8 -33.37 14.73 14.53
N ILE A 9 -32.96 16.01 14.60
CA ILE A 9 -31.66 16.46 14.08
C ILE A 9 -30.50 15.86 14.89
N LEU A 10 -30.63 15.82 16.22
CA LEU A 10 -29.62 15.19 17.10
C LEU A 10 -29.47 13.68 16.87
N LEU A 11 -30.56 12.97 16.58
CA LEU A 11 -30.54 11.54 16.27
C LEU A 11 -29.82 11.22 14.96
N PHE A 12 -29.89 12.12 13.96
CA PHE A 12 -29.18 11.96 12.68
C PHE A 12 -27.65 12.14 12.81
N CYS A 13 -27.19 12.98 13.75
CA CYS A 13 -25.75 13.18 13.98
C CYS A 13 -25.04 11.95 14.56
N CYS A 14 -25.73 11.11 15.34
CA CYS A 14 -25.13 9.94 15.99
C CYS A 14 -24.82 8.79 15.01
N ILE A 15 -25.49 8.73 13.86
CA ILE A 15 -25.30 7.64 12.87
C ILE A 15 -23.96 7.79 12.11
N SER A 16 -23.38 9.00 12.11
CA SER A 16 -22.13 9.29 11.39
C SER A 16 -20.87 8.74 12.08
N PHE A 17 -20.94 8.38 13.36
CA PHE A 17 -19.80 7.91 14.15
C PHE A 17 -19.64 6.38 14.18
N SER A 18 -20.51 5.63 13.49
CA SER A 18 -20.43 4.16 13.39
C SER A 18 -19.74 3.68 12.11
N GLN A 19 -18.87 4.49 11.50
CA GLN A 19 -18.01 3.98 10.43
C GLN A 19 -16.91 3.13 11.05
N ASN A 20 -17.13 1.82 11.04
CA ASN A 20 -16.04 0.93 11.33
C ASN A 20 -15.01 1.06 10.20
N SER A 21 -13.83 1.65 10.46
CA SER A 21 -12.67 1.55 9.55
C SER A 21 -12.43 0.08 9.20
N GLU A 22 -12.69 -0.29 7.95
CA GLU A 22 -12.39 -1.60 7.36
C GLU A 22 -11.00 -1.61 6.73
N ASN A 23 -10.07 -0.83 7.28
CA ASN A 23 -8.73 -0.72 6.73
C ASN A 23 -8.08 -2.10 6.67
N ILE A 24 -7.70 -2.49 5.46
CA ILE A 24 -6.99 -3.73 5.17
C ILE A 24 -5.58 -3.36 4.76
N THR A 25 -4.59 -4.00 5.35
CA THR A 25 -3.17 -3.73 5.07
C THR A 25 -2.48 -4.93 4.47
N THR A 26 -1.69 -4.67 3.43
CA THR A 26 -0.69 -5.60 2.92
C THR A 26 0.70 -5.11 3.31
N ILE A 27 1.58 -6.03 3.69
CA ILE A 27 2.96 -5.73 4.06
C ILE A 27 3.86 -6.64 3.24
N GLU A 28 4.71 -6.10 2.37
CA GLU A 28 5.74 -6.86 1.65
C GLU A 28 7.12 -6.47 2.19
N THR A 29 7.92 -7.47 2.53
CA THR A 29 9.35 -7.29 2.85
C THR A 29 10.21 -7.83 1.73
N VAL A 30 11.31 -7.14 1.44
CA VAL A 30 12.15 -7.43 0.29
C VAL A 30 13.62 -7.41 0.67
N GLU A 31 14.31 -8.50 0.35
CA GLU A 31 15.76 -8.63 0.40
C GLU A 31 16.36 -8.11 -0.90
N ILE A 32 17.46 -7.36 -0.78
CA ILE A 32 18.28 -6.93 -1.92
C ILE A 32 19.36 -7.98 -2.13
N LEU A 33 19.45 -8.48 -3.36
CA LEU A 33 20.38 -9.56 -3.72
C LEU A 33 21.67 -9.01 -4.33
N ASN A 34 22.76 -9.78 -4.21
CA ASN A 34 23.98 -9.63 -5.02
C ASN A 34 24.60 -8.22 -5.00
N ASN A 35 24.53 -7.50 -3.87
CA ASN A 35 24.96 -6.10 -3.73
C ASN A 35 24.30 -5.12 -4.74
N ASN A 36 23.15 -5.45 -5.32
CA ASN A 36 22.43 -4.62 -6.30
C ASN A 36 21.53 -3.57 -5.64
N LYS A 37 22.04 -2.91 -4.60
CA LYS A 37 21.28 -1.91 -3.83
C LYS A 37 20.81 -0.75 -4.70
N LYS A 38 21.63 -0.29 -5.64
CA LYS A 38 21.29 0.84 -6.53
C LYS A 38 20.09 0.49 -7.42
N GLU A 39 20.09 -0.70 -8.01
CA GLU A 39 19.00 -1.20 -8.85
C GLU A 39 17.71 -1.38 -8.05
N ALA A 40 17.79 -2.01 -6.88
CA ALA A 40 16.63 -2.21 -6.03
C ALA A 40 16.01 -0.88 -5.56
N ILE A 41 16.83 0.04 -5.04
CA ILE A 41 16.35 1.36 -4.59
C ILE A 41 15.76 2.16 -5.74
N PHE A 42 16.42 2.15 -6.92
CA PHE A 42 15.87 2.79 -8.11
C PHE A 42 14.51 2.21 -8.48
N TYR A 43 14.39 0.87 -8.52
CA TYR A 43 13.18 0.17 -8.89
C TYR A 43 12.01 0.48 -7.94
N PHE A 44 12.23 0.46 -6.63
CA PHE A 44 11.16 0.77 -5.65
C PHE A 44 10.78 2.24 -5.63
N LYS A 45 11.76 3.16 -5.74
CA LYS A 45 11.47 4.61 -5.76
C LYS A 45 10.79 5.07 -7.03
N ASN A 46 11.20 4.57 -8.20
CA ASN A 46 10.69 5.06 -9.49
C ASN A 46 9.47 4.30 -10.00
N ASN A 47 9.19 3.12 -9.43
CA ASN A 47 7.99 2.36 -9.75
C ASN A 47 7.05 2.31 -8.55
N TRP A 48 7.36 1.52 -7.52
CA TRP A 48 6.38 1.18 -6.49
C TRP A 48 5.92 2.37 -5.63
N LYS A 49 6.80 3.33 -5.34
CA LYS A 49 6.43 4.59 -4.67
C LYS A 49 5.54 5.44 -5.58
N VAL A 50 5.96 5.70 -6.82
CA VAL A 50 5.20 6.52 -7.79
C VAL A 50 3.82 5.92 -8.09
N LEU A 51 3.74 4.60 -8.25
CA LEU A 51 2.47 3.90 -8.47
C LEU A 51 1.52 4.06 -7.27
N ARG A 52 2.05 4.03 -6.04
CA ARG A 52 1.24 4.19 -4.83
C ARG A 52 0.83 5.64 -4.58
N GLU A 53 1.67 6.61 -4.92
CA GLU A 53 1.27 8.02 -4.94
C GLU A 53 0.06 8.21 -5.85
N LYS A 54 0.11 7.69 -7.08
CA LYS A 54 -1.04 7.70 -8.01
C LYS A 54 -2.24 6.90 -7.52
N ALA A 55 -2.01 5.76 -6.86
CA ALA A 55 -3.08 4.94 -6.31
C ALA A 55 -3.81 5.67 -5.17
N VAL A 56 -3.10 6.47 -4.36
CA VAL A 56 -3.69 7.35 -3.35
C VAL A 56 -4.50 8.46 -4.02
N GLU A 57 -3.94 9.13 -5.03
CA GLU A 57 -4.64 10.18 -5.79
C GLU A 57 -5.95 9.68 -6.43
N LYS A 58 -5.97 8.43 -6.89
CA LYS A 58 -7.15 7.77 -7.48
C LYS A 58 -8.11 7.14 -6.46
N GLY A 59 -7.77 7.16 -5.16
CA GLY A 59 -8.58 6.52 -4.12
C GLY A 59 -8.54 4.98 -4.11
N TYR A 60 -7.60 4.36 -4.84
CA TYR A 60 -7.38 2.92 -4.83
C TYR A 60 -6.66 2.45 -3.57
N VAL A 61 -5.84 3.31 -2.99
CA VAL A 61 -5.06 3.07 -1.78
C VAL A 61 -5.39 4.20 -0.79
N PHE A 62 -5.59 3.84 0.47
CA PHE A 62 -5.82 4.82 1.53
C PHE A 62 -4.50 5.47 1.96
N SER A 63 -3.47 4.65 2.21
CA SER A 63 -2.13 5.12 2.55
C SER A 63 -1.06 4.08 2.23
N PHE A 64 0.19 4.49 2.16
CA PHE A 64 1.30 3.57 2.01
C PHE A 64 2.57 4.09 2.70
N GLN A 65 3.49 3.18 2.97
CA GLN A 65 4.84 3.49 3.43
C GLN A 65 5.84 2.60 2.69
N LEU A 66 6.92 3.21 2.20
CA LEU A 66 8.09 2.53 1.66
C LEU A 66 9.28 2.88 2.55
N MET A 67 9.82 1.89 3.25
CA MET A 67 10.89 2.07 4.22
C MET A 67 12.11 1.23 3.84
N GLU A 68 13.28 1.71 4.23
CA GLU A 68 14.55 0.99 4.14
C GLU A 68 15.00 0.60 5.54
N THR A 69 15.56 -0.59 5.68
CA THR A 69 16.12 -1.11 6.92
C THR A 69 17.53 -1.68 6.67
N THR A 70 18.24 -1.97 7.75
CA THR A 70 19.52 -2.69 7.70
C THR A 70 19.26 -4.18 7.85
N PHE A 71 19.80 -4.98 6.93
CA PHE A 71 19.70 -6.44 6.99
C PHE A 71 20.44 -7.01 8.21
N ASN A 72 19.79 -7.93 8.93
CA ASN A 72 20.40 -8.77 9.96
C ASN A 72 19.57 -10.06 10.13
N GLU A 73 19.98 -10.96 11.03
CA GLU A 73 19.31 -12.26 11.24
C GLU A 73 17.85 -12.12 11.70
N GLU A 74 17.52 -11.08 12.47
CA GLU A 74 16.16 -10.81 12.95
C GLU A 74 15.28 -10.11 11.89
N THR A 75 15.92 -9.38 10.97
CA THR A 75 15.29 -8.64 9.88
C THR A 75 16.00 -8.97 8.56
N PRO A 76 15.77 -10.17 7.99
CA PRO A 76 16.49 -10.64 6.81
C PRO A 76 15.95 -10.01 5.51
N PHE A 77 15.69 -8.70 5.52
CA PHE A 77 15.22 -7.90 4.40
C PHE A 77 15.78 -6.49 4.51
N HIS A 78 15.72 -5.73 3.40
CA HIS A 78 16.25 -4.38 3.30
C HIS A 78 15.16 -3.34 3.07
N LEU A 79 14.02 -3.76 2.52
CA LEU A 79 12.91 -2.87 2.18
C LEU A 79 11.60 -3.42 2.76
N LEU A 80 10.73 -2.51 3.16
CA LEU A 80 9.40 -2.76 3.69
C LEU A 80 8.39 -1.88 2.96
N LEU A 81 7.36 -2.49 2.39
CA LEU A 81 6.30 -1.82 1.67
C LEU A 81 4.95 -2.13 2.32
N VAL A 82 4.41 -1.15 3.02
CA VAL A 82 3.10 -1.22 3.66
C VAL A 82 2.10 -0.51 2.78
N THR A 83 0.99 -1.15 2.44
CA THR A 83 -0.10 -0.54 1.66
C THR A 83 -1.41 -0.79 2.40
N THR A 84 -2.12 0.27 2.75
CA THR A 84 -3.40 0.21 3.43
C THR A 84 -4.50 0.64 2.46
N TYR A 85 -5.54 -0.19 2.37
CA TYR A 85 -6.74 0.03 1.57
C TYR A 85 -7.87 0.45 2.50
N SER A 86 -8.77 1.31 2.03
CA SER A 86 -9.86 1.86 2.85
C SER A 86 -10.93 0.81 3.19
N ASN A 87 -11.11 -0.20 2.34
CA ASN A 87 -12.14 -1.22 2.46
C ASN A 87 -11.81 -2.47 1.63
N LYS A 88 -12.67 -3.48 1.74
CA LYS A 88 -12.53 -4.78 1.04
C LYS A 88 -12.55 -4.65 -0.48
N GLU A 89 -13.41 -3.79 -1.03
CA GLU A 89 -13.52 -3.60 -2.49
C GLU A 89 -12.18 -3.11 -3.08
N GLN A 90 -11.55 -2.11 -2.45
CA GLN A 90 -10.26 -1.61 -2.91
C GLN A 90 -9.15 -2.67 -2.79
N TYR A 91 -9.17 -3.45 -1.72
CA TYR A 91 -8.22 -4.55 -1.52
C TYR A 91 -8.39 -5.68 -2.55
N GLU A 92 -9.62 -6.09 -2.87
CA GLU A 92 -9.88 -7.15 -3.84
C GLU A 92 -9.54 -6.74 -5.27
N ASN A 93 -9.73 -5.45 -5.60
CA ASN A 93 -9.39 -4.91 -6.92
C ASN A 93 -7.93 -4.44 -7.06
N ARG A 94 -7.08 -4.62 -6.05
CA ARG A 94 -5.71 -4.08 -6.02
C ARG A 94 -4.86 -4.45 -7.24
N GLU A 95 -4.92 -5.70 -7.68
CA GLU A 95 -4.13 -6.18 -8.82
C GLU A 95 -4.59 -5.52 -10.14
N ALA A 96 -5.91 -5.38 -10.33
CA ALA A 96 -6.47 -4.69 -11.49
C ALA A 96 -6.07 -3.21 -11.50
N HIS A 97 -6.18 -2.54 -10.35
CA HIS A 97 -5.79 -1.14 -10.18
C HIS A 97 -4.30 -0.93 -10.45
N PHE A 98 -3.41 -1.74 -9.88
CA PHE A 98 -1.97 -1.61 -10.13
C PHE A 98 -1.60 -1.98 -11.58
N SER A 99 -2.27 -2.96 -12.19
CA SER A 99 -2.08 -3.31 -13.61
C SER A 99 -2.44 -2.14 -14.53
N GLU A 100 -3.57 -1.47 -14.29
CA GLU A 100 -3.95 -0.24 -15.02
C GLU A 100 -2.87 0.83 -14.87
N LEU A 101 -2.44 1.11 -13.64
CA LEU A 101 -1.43 2.13 -13.34
C LEU A 101 -0.08 1.84 -14.01
N ILE A 102 0.34 0.57 -14.00
CA ILE A 102 1.58 0.14 -14.67
C ILE A 102 1.46 0.34 -16.18
N LYS A 103 0.34 -0.09 -16.78
CA LYS A 103 0.08 0.09 -18.22
C LYS A 103 0.09 1.58 -18.60
N ALA A 104 -0.57 2.43 -17.80
CA ALA A 104 -0.61 3.87 -18.02
C ALA A 104 0.77 4.54 -17.84
N SER A 105 1.68 3.94 -17.07
CA SER A 105 3.04 4.45 -16.88
C SER A 105 4.03 4.04 -17.98
N GLY A 106 3.61 3.20 -18.93
CA GLY A 106 4.49 2.63 -19.97
C GLY A 106 5.33 1.44 -19.50
N GLY A 107 4.94 0.81 -18.38
CA GLY A 107 5.66 -0.30 -17.77
C GLY A 107 6.61 0.12 -16.65
N LEU A 108 7.32 -0.88 -16.09
CA LEU A 108 8.22 -0.70 -14.96
C LEU A 108 9.62 -0.29 -15.44
N LYS A 109 10.18 0.72 -14.80
CA LYS A 109 11.51 1.26 -15.08
C LYS A 109 12.60 0.45 -14.40
N LEU A 110 13.64 0.10 -15.15
CA LEU A 110 14.86 -0.51 -14.63
C LEU A 110 16.02 0.49 -14.75
N LEU A 111 16.97 0.40 -13.84
CA LEU A 111 18.17 1.25 -13.88
C LEU A 111 19.11 0.84 -15.02
N ASN A 112 19.11 -0.45 -15.35
CA ASN A 112 19.92 -1.12 -16.37
C ASN A 112 19.20 -2.40 -16.82
N ASP A 113 19.88 -3.27 -17.55
CA ASP A 113 19.28 -4.50 -18.12
C ASP A 113 19.02 -5.62 -17.11
N LYS A 114 19.39 -5.45 -15.82
CA LYS A 114 19.13 -6.46 -14.78
C LYS A 114 17.63 -6.54 -14.51
N LYS A 115 17.12 -7.76 -14.51
CA LYS A 115 15.72 -8.06 -14.19
C LYS A 115 15.48 -8.06 -12.68
N PRO A 116 14.25 -7.81 -12.21
CA PRO A 116 13.93 -7.76 -10.78
C PRO A 116 14.42 -8.97 -9.97
N ALA A 117 14.32 -10.18 -10.50
CA ALA A 117 14.77 -11.39 -9.82
C ALA A 117 16.29 -11.44 -9.56
N GLU A 118 17.09 -10.62 -10.25
CA GLU A 118 18.55 -10.58 -10.08
C GLU A 118 18.99 -9.65 -8.94
N PHE A 119 18.11 -8.73 -8.52
CA PHE A 119 18.42 -7.73 -7.49
C PHE A 119 17.45 -7.70 -6.32
N ARG A 120 16.31 -8.40 -6.38
CA ARG A 120 15.37 -8.47 -5.28
C ARG A 120 14.76 -9.86 -5.09
N LYS A 121 14.37 -10.13 -3.85
CA LYS A 121 13.56 -11.28 -3.46
C LYS A 121 12.54 -10.84 -2.41
N SER A 122 11.27 -11.19 -2.60
CA SER A 122 10.26 -11.04 -1.55
C SER A 122 10.53 -12.08 -0.46
N VAL A 123 10.67 -11.64 0.78
CA VAL A 123 11.02 -12.50 1.93
C VAL A 123 9.76 -12.96 2.64
N PHE A 124 8.88 -12.01 2.92
CA PHE A 124 7.63 -12.25 3.63
C PHE A 124 6.55 -11.28 3.14
N SER A 125 5.33 -11.78 2.98
CA SER A 125 4.15 -10.97 2.70
C SER A 125 3.05 -11.24 3.72
N VAL A 126 2.45 -10.18 4.26
CA VAL A 126 1.19 -10.23 4.99
C VAL A 126 0.11 -9.72 4.06
N GLU A 127 -0.92 -10.53 3.87
CA GLU A 127 -2.10 -10.18 3.09
C GLU A 127 -3.30 -9.99 4.03
N GLY A 128 -4.14 -9.00 3.76
CA GLY A 128 -5.44 -8.91 4.43
C GLY A 128 -5.40 -8.52 5.91
N ALA A 129 -4.31 -7.94 6.42
CA ALA A 129 -4.20 -7.59 7.84
C ALA A 129 -5.24 -6.54 8.24
N LYS A 130 -6.05 -6.86 9.25
CA LYS A 130 -7.08 -5.95 9.78
C LYS A 130 -6.54 -5.18 10.98
N HIS A 131 -6.91 -3.92 11.10
CA HIS A 131 -6.55 -3.09 12.24
C HIS A 131 -7.46 -3.41 13.43
N LEU A 132 -6.89 -3.72 14.59
CA LEU A 132 -7.64 -3.84 15.84
C LEU A 132 -8.05 -2.45 16.32
N LYS A 133 -9.21 -2.36 16.97
CA LYS A 133 -9.76 -1.14 17.55
C LYS A 133 -9.80 -1.22 19.06
#